data_AF-A0A9P6XNN3-F1
#
_entry.id   AF-A0A9P6XNN3-F1
#
_cell.length_a   1.000
_cell.length_b   1.000
_cell.length_c   1.000
_cell.angle_alpha   90.00
_cell.angle_beta   90.00
_cell.angle_gamma   90.00
#
_symmetry.space_group_name_H-M   'P 1'
#
loop_
_entity.id
_entity.type
_entity.pdbx_description
1 polymer ?
#
loop_
_entity_poly.entity_id
_entity_poly.type
_entity_poly.pdbx_seq_one_letter_code
_entity_poly.pdbx_strand_id
1 'polypeptide(L)' 'MPVLRYQTVATRFPAGASRFEDSLAKGPLKKKDLRTEQDPACSYTRLFRFSEGMFHPDQALPDCAGYTEP' A
#
# COMPACT_ATOMS: atom_id res chain seq x y z
N MET A 1 6.49 -21.18 -18.66
CA MET A 1 6.00 -21.31 -17.27
C MET A 1 4.99 -20.20 -17.01
N PRO A 2 3.92 -20.44 -16.21
CA PRO A 2 2.91 -19.43 -15.92
C PRO A 2 3.47 -18.30 -15.04
N VAL A 3 2.88 -17.12 -15.18
CA VAL A 3 3.19 -15.93 -14.37
C VAL A 3 1.89 -15.42 -13.77
N LEU A 4 1.89 -15.16 -12.46
CA LEU A 4 0.78 -14.54 -11.77
C LEU A 4 1.14 -13.10 -11.41
N ARG A 5 0.33 -12.14 -11.87
CA ARG A 5 0.48 -10.73 -11.54
C ARG A 5 -0.43 -10.42 -10.35
N TYR A 6 0.17 -9.94 -9.27
CA TYR A 6 -0.52 -9.57 -8.04
C TYR A 6 -0.40 -8.06 -7.83
N GLN A 7 -1.52 -7.41 -7.53
CA GLN A 7 -1.58 -5.97 -7.27
C GLN A 7 -2.32 -5.70 -5.96
N THR A 8 -1.77 -4.81 -5.15
CA THR A 8 -2.41 -4.27 -3.95
C THR A 8 -2.70 -2.79 -4.14
N VAL A 9 -3.76 -2.33 -3.49
CA VAL A 9 -4.11 -0.91 -3.41
C VAL A 9 -4.45 -0.59 -1.96
N ALA A 10 -3.54 0.13 -1.31
CA ALA A 10 -3.76 0.71 0.01
C ALA A 10 -4.33 2.12 -0.17
N THR A 11 -5.29 2.51 0.67
CA THR A 11 -5.90 3.84 0.60
C THR A 11 -6.02 4.47 1.98
N ARG A 12 -5.96 5.80 2.01
CA ARG A 12 -6.12 6.63 3.21
C ARG A 12 -7.29 7.60 3.04
N PHE A 13 -8.00 7.83 4.13
CA PHE A 13 -8.99 8.88 4.25
C PHE A 13 -8.85 9.55 5.62
N PRO A 14 -8.81 10.89 5.70
CA PRO A 14 -8.71 11.84 4.59
C PRO A 14 -7.38 11.76 3.83
N ALA A 15 -7.29 12.41 2.67
CA ALA A 15 -6.06 12.50 1.89
C ALA A 15 -4.92 13.08 2.73
N GLY A 16 -3.73 12.50 2.60
CA GLY A 16 -2.57 12.85 3.44
C GLY A 16 -2.65 12.40 4.91
N ALA A 17 -3.68 11.68 5.35
CA ALA A 17 -3.67 11.05 6.67
C ALA A 17 -2.56 9.98 6.75
N SER A 18 -1.94 9.84 7.93
CA SER A 18 -0.93 8.83 8.21
C SER A 18 -0.99 8.43 9.68
N ARG A 19 -0.79 7.14 9.99
CA ARG A 19 -0.69 6.64 11.38
C ARG A 19 0.66 6.98 12.03
N PHE A 20 1.67 7.26 11.22
CA PHE A 20 3.05 7.47 11.67
C PHE A 20 3.46 8.93 11.70
N GLU A 21 2.62 9.83 11.19
CA GLU A 21 2.87 11.28 11.20
C GLU A 21 2.02 11.97 12.26
N ASP A 22 2.54 13.06 12.82
CA ASP A 22 1.76 13.94 13.70
C ASP A 22 0.60 14.58 12.92
N SER A 23 -0.62 14.37 13.42
CA SER A 23 -1.84 14.91 12.81
C SER A 23 -1.96 16.42 12.95
N LEU A 24 -1.26 17.04 13.91
CA LEU A 24 -1.23 18.49 14.09
C LEU A 24 -0.18 19.19 13.22
N ALA A 25 0.76 18.43 12.63
CA ALA A 25 1.77 18.99 11.72
C ALA A 25 1.15 19.48 10.41
N LYS A 26 -0.03 18.96 10.03
CA LYS A 26 -0.84 19.47 8.93
C LYS A 26 -1.89 20.43 9.48
N GLY A 27 -2.11 21.53 8.79
CA GLY A 27 -3.19 22.46 9.15
C GLY A 27 -4.57 21.80 9.12
N PRO A 28 -5.63 22.51 9.57
CA PRO A 28 -6.98 21.96 9.61
C PRO A 28 -7.43 21.37 8.26
N LEU A 29 -8.15 20.25 8.31
CA LEU A 29 -8.69 19.57 7.14
C LEU A 29 -9.59 20.52 6.33
N LYS A 30 -9.37 20.57 5.02
CA LYS A 30 -10.22 21.30 4.08
C LYS A 30 -11.12 20.31 3.36
N LYS A 31 -12.20 20.82 2.75
CA LYS A 31 -13.13 20.00 1.95
C LYS A 31 -12.42 19.16 0.87
N LYS A 32 -11.34 19.69 0.28
CA LYS A 32 -10.53 18.99 -0.73
C LYS A 32 -9.74 17.78 -0.19
N ASP A 33 -9.52 17.73 1.12
CA ASP A 33 -8.77 16.67 1.79
C ASP A 33 -9.70 15.52 2.18
N LEU A 34 -11.03 15.74 2.22
CA LEU A 34 -12.06 14.73 2.48
C LEU A 34 -12.30 13.85 1.24
N ARG A 35 -11.24 13.21 0.75
CA ARG A 35 -11.26 12.25 -0.33
C ARG A 35 -10.38 11.06 0.02
N THR A 36 -10.71 9.90 -0.53
CA THR A 36 -9.83 8.74 -0.47
C THR A 36 -8.62 8.99 -1.37
N GLU A 37 -7.43 8.71 -0.86
CA GLU A 37 -6.18 8.82 -1.60
C GLU A 37 -5.44 7.48 -1.56
N GLN A 38 -4.88 7.08 -2.69
CA GLN A 38 -4.04 5.90 -2.74
C GLN A 38 -2.71 6.15 -2.01
N ASP A 39 -2.28 5.19 -1.20
CA ASP A 39 -1.01 5.26 -0.51
C ASP A 39 0.06 4.42 -1.24
N PRO A 40 1.12 5.03 -1.79
CA PRO A 40 2.19 4.31 -2.45
C PRO A 40 3.03 3.46 -1.48
N ALA A 41 2.95 3.70 -0.16
CA ALA A 41 3.72 2.92 0.81
C ALA A 41 3.35 1.42 0.79
N CYS A 42 2.07 1.08 0.57
CA CYS A 42 1.60 -0.30 0.51
C CYS A 42 0.75 -0.62 -0.74
N SER A 43 0.76 0.25 -1.75
CA SER A 43 0.20 -0.04 -3.07
C SER A 43 1.31 -0.47 -4.02
N TYR A 44 1.35 -1.75 -4.39
CA TYR A 44 2.41 -2.27 -5.25
C TYR A 44 1.90 -3.34 -6.21
N THR A 45 2.69 -3.62 -7.24
CA THR A 45 2.49 -4.74 -8.15
C THR A 45 3.71 -5.63 -8.12
N ARG A 46 3.51 -6.94 -8.06
CA ARG A 46 4.58 -7.94 -8.12
C ARG A 46 4.23 -9.12 -9.00
N LEU A 47 5.25 -9.84 -9.43
CA LEU A 47 5.11 -11.01 -10.27
C LEU A 47 5.49 -12.27 -9.50
N PHE A 48 4.69 -13.30 -9.67
CA PHE A 48 4.98 -14.62 -9.18
C PHE A 48 5.32 -15.54 -10.36
N ARG A 49 6.49 -16.17 -10.30
CA ARG A 49 6.95 -17.13 -11.30
C ARG A 49 6.80 -18.53 -10.76
N PHE A 50 6.31 -19.44 -11.58
CA PHE A 50 6.15 -20.83 -11.20
C PHE A 50 7.43 -21.63 -11.46
N SER A 51 8.00 -22.23 -10.41
CA SER A 51 9.12 -23.18 -10.46
C SER A 51 8.96 -24.21 -9.36
N GLU A 52 9.48 -25.43 -9.57
CA GLU A 52 9.50 -26.48 -8.53
C GLU A 52 8.13 -26.79 -7.90
N GLY A 53 7.04 -26.62 -8.65
CA GLY A 53 5.68 -26.90 -8.16
C GLY A 53 5.04 -25.76 -7.37
N MET A 54 5.68 -24.60 -7.22
CA MET A 54 5.14 -23.46 -6.48
C MET A 54 5.43 -22.10 -7.12
N PHE A 55 4.74 -21.06 -6.63
CA PHE A 55 4.90 -19.68 -7.08
C PHE A 55 5.90 -18.93 -6.18
N HIS A 56 6.93 -18.37 -6.79
CA HIS A 56 7.94 -17.56 -6.10
C HIS A 56 7.78 -16.08 -6.46
N PRO A 57 7.81 -15.18 -5.46
CA PRO A 57 7.77 -13.74 -5.70
C PRO A 57 9.07 -13.26 -6.37
N ASP A 58 8.96 -12.24 -7.22
CA ASP A 58 10.10 -11.58 -7.87
C ASP A 58 10.77 -10.53 -6.97
N GLN A 59 10.08 -10.03 -5.96
CA GLN A 59 10.50 -8.92 -5.11
C GLN A 59 10.09 -9.14 -3.64
N ALA A 60 10.86 -8.57 -2.72
CA ALA A 60 10.51 -8.53 -1.29
C ALA A 60 9.25 -7.70 -1.05
N LEU A 61 8.54 -7.98 0.06
CA LEU A 61 7.39 -7.18 0.45
C LEU A 61 7.84 -5.77 0.87
N PRO A 62 7.18 -4.69 0.41
CA PRO A 62 7.42 -3.36 0.96
C PRO A 62 6.94 -3.30 2.42
N ASP A 63 7.42 -2.30 3.15
CA ASP A 63 6.97 -2.06 4.52
C ASP A 63 5.51 -1.58 4.52
N CYS A 64 4.62 -2.51 4.84
CA CYS A 64 3.18 -2.34 4.87
C CYS A 64 2.62 -2.26 6.30
N ALA A 65 3.47 -2.12 7.33
CA ALA A 65 3.06 -2.23 8.74
C ALA A 65 1.86 -1.34 9.09
N GLY A 66 1.77 -0.14 8.50
CA GLY A 66 0.64 0.78 8.71
C GLY A 66 -0.74 0.24 8.30
N TYR A 67 -0.79 -0.82 7.50
CA TYR A 67 -2.01 -1.44 6.98
C TYR A 67 -2.20 -2.89 7.43
N THR A 68 -1.13 -3.60 7.79
CA THR A 68 -1.18 -5.02 8.16
C THR A 68 -1.11 -5.24 9.67
N GLU A 69 -0.73 -4.23 10.45
CA GLU A 69 -0.62 -4.31 11.91
C GLU A 69 -1.77 -3.54 12.61
N PRO A 70 -2.29 -4.08 13.73
CA PRO A 70 -3.38 -3.48 14.49
C PRO A 70 -2.98 -2.15 15.14
#